data_AF-A0A8S3F1I7-F1
#
_entry.id   AF-A0A8S3F1I7-F1
#
_cell.length_a   1.000
_cell.length_b   1.000
_cell.length_c   1.000
_cell.angle_alpha   90.00
_cell.angle_beta   90.00
_cell.angle_gamma   90.00
#
_symmetry.space_group_name_H-M   'P 1'
#
loop_
_entity.id
_entity.type
_entity.pdbx_description
1 polymer ?
#
loop_
_entity_poly.entity_id
_entity_poly.type
_entity_poly.pdbx_seq_one_letter_code
_entity_poly.pdbx_strand_id
1 'polypeptide(L)'
;PSIQLLVDLISRMPADSQQTSSKTKKNNSFVLLRPVICICNDLYVPALKPLRQIALILNFPRIEPSALAKRLLTISEQLNIQTDIITMNSLCAKATCDIRSCLHFMQFVVTHRNRAITKKMIESTAVLGVKDAQKSLFEIWTEILQVPQSKKAQLTLQLDDPLKRAGKVALARRLELIDLVSSIGSYDRLYDGLFEHYLTLHFHDPKLTSINYANQWLLFYDVMNKEMYTQQNYSFWRYAPYVALVFNLLFVTHRPIQMRYPQKQLDVQNKLRTNTAAIETMLNDIVPNIRQYLNKDILVLDILPHMLEILQPRLRQTNIALFTNKELRDIQTLIDVMVTFSLSYIQQRTATGENVLVLEPYVSWKSYKRSIL
;
A
#
# COMPACT_ATOMS: atom_id res chain seq x y z
N PRO A 1 -17.23 9.83 -4.72
CA PRO A 1 -18.52 10.38 -4.25
C PRO A 1 -19.46 9.35 -3.60
N SER A 2 -19.77 8.21 -4.25
CA SER A 2 -20.71 7.21 -3.71
C SER A 2 -20.20 6.47 -2.47
N ILE A 3 -18.92 6.08 -2.44
CA ILE A 3 -18.33 5.34 -1.30
C ILE A 3 -18.22 6.23 -0.05
N GLN A 4 -17.88 7.51 -0.21
CA GLN A 4 -17.86 8.47 0.90
C GLN A 4 -19.26 8.65 1.51
N LEU A 5 -20.29 8.76 0.66
CA LEU A 5 -21.68 8.88 1.13
C LEU A 5 -22.12 7.63 1.91
N LEU A 6 -21.73 6.44 1.44
CA LEU A 6 -21.99 5.19 2.15
C LEU A 6 -21.24 5.11 3.49
N VAL A 7 -19.98 5.54 3.55
CA VAL A 7 -19.20 5.65 4.79
C VAL A 7 -19.87 6.63 5.75
N ASP A 8 -20.28 7.81 5.29
CA ASP A 8 -20.97 8.81 6.11
C ASP A 8 -22.33 8.29 6.64
N LEU A 9 -23.02 7.43 5.90
CA LEU A 9 -24.26 6.79 6.35
C LEU A 9 -24.01 5.70 7.39
N ILE A 10 -22.91 4.95 7.28
CA ILE A 10 -22.54 3.90 8.25
C ILE A 10 -21.98 4.51 9.54
N SER A 11 -21.16 5.57 9.43
CA SER A 11 -20.49 6.20 10.56
C SER A 11 -21.37 7.14 11.39
N ARG A 12 -22.59 7.45 10.93
CA ARG A 12 -23.63 8.12 11.73
C ARG A 12 -24.15 7.18 12.83
N MET A 13 -23.35 6.96 13.86
CA MET A 13 -23.82 6.38 15.12
C MET A 13 -24.84 7.32 15.79
N PRO A 14 -25.82 6.80 16.54
CA PRO A 14 -26.73 7.64 17.30
C PRO A 14 -25.92 8.40 18.35
N ALA A 15 -25.96 9.73 18.30
CA ALA A 15 -25.44 10.54 19.37
C ALA A 15 -26.21 10.19 20.65
N ASP A 16 -25.52 9.72 21.68
CA ASP A 16 -26.06 9.66 23.02
C ASP A 16 -26.59 11.06 23.36
N SER A 17 -27.88 11.10 23.67
CA SER A 17 -28.64 12.31 23.91
C SER A 17 -28.13 13.02 25.17
N GLN A 18 -27.18 13.94 25.02
CA GLN A 18 -27.03 15.07 25.93
C GLN A 18 -27.75 16.27 25.32
N GLN A 19 -28.94 16.51 25.84
CA GLN A 19 -29.78 17.65 25.50
C GLN A 19 -29.08 18.96 25.87
N THR A 20 -28.70 19.76 24.88
CA THR A 20 -28.79 21.21 25.00
C THR A 20 -29.67 21.74 23.87
N SER A 21 -30.63 22.55 24.27
CA SER A 21 -31.78 23.03 23.52
C SER A 21 -31.41 23.97 22.38
N SER A 22 -31.77 23.63 21.14
CA SER A 22 -32.26 24.60 20.16
C SER A 22 -33.01 23.91 19.01
N LYS A 23 -34.19 24.45 18.69
CA LYS A 23 -35.12 23.96 17.68
C LYS A 23 -34.54 24.11 16.28
N THR A 24 -34.06 23.02 15.68
CA THR A 24 -33.94 22.89 14.22
C THR A 24 -34.33 21.48 13.78
N LYS A 25 -34.91 21.38 12.58
CA LYS A 25 -35.59 20.22 11.97
C LYS A 25 -35.06 18.85 12.41
N LYS A 26 -35.97 17.95 12.82
CA LYS A 26 -35.72 16.51 12.99
C LYS A 26 -35.17 15.91 11.69
N ASN A 27 -33.85 15.93 11.53
CA ASN A 27 -33.17 14.98 10.67
C ASN A 27 -33.19 13.67 11.43
N ASN A 28 -34.15 12.79 11.10
CA ASN A 28 -34.07 11.39 11.51
C ASN A 28 -32.65 10.90 11.18
N SER A 29 -31.84 10.63 12.21
CA SER A 29 -30.56 9.98 12.06
C SER A 29 -30.83 8.59 11.50
N PHE A 30 -30.79 8.48 10.17
CA PHE A 30 -30.99 7.22 9.48
C PHE A 30 -29.80 6.31 9.79
N VAL A 31 -29.93 5.55 10.86
CA VAL A 31 -28.97 4.48 11.21
C VAL A 31 -29.31 3.28 10.34
N LEU A 32 -28.33 2.80 9.58
CA LEU A 32 -28.48 1.60 8.78
C LEU A 32 -28.62 0.38 9.71
N LEU A 33 -29.85 -0.12 9.86
CA LEU A 33 -30.17 -1.31 10.66
C LEU A 33 -30.03 -2.62 9.87
N ARG A 34 -29.72 -2.54 8.57
CA ARG A 34 -29.60 -3.70 7.68
C ARG A 34 -28.11 -4.02 7.44
N PRO A 35 -27.73 -5.31 7.39
CA PRO A 35 -26.36 -5.67 7.07
C PRO A 35 -26.02 -5.21 5.64
N VAL A 36 -24.90 -4.50 5.51
CA VAL A 36 -24.36 -4.08 4.22
C VAL A 36 -23.22 -5.03 3.85
N ILE A 37 -23.36 -5.71 2.71
CA ILE A 37 -22.31 -6.59 2.16
C ILE A 37 -21.75 -5.91 0.92
N CYS A 38 -20.46 -5.57 0.97
CA CYS A 38 -19.74 -4.97 -0.15
C CYS A 38 -18.89 -6.04 -0.83
N ILE A 39 -19.00 -6.17 -2.16
CA ILE A 39 -18.20 -7.09 -2.97
C ILE A 39 -17.30 -6.26 -3.87
N CYS A 40 -16.00 -6.52 -3.85
CA CYS A 40 -15.02 -5.84 -4.69
C CYS A 40 -13.98 -6.84 -5.23
N ASN A 41 -13.49 -6.59 -6.44
CA ASN A 41 -12.45 -7.41 -7.06
C ASN A 41 -11.05 -7.10 -6.50
N ASP A 42 -10.78 -5.83 -6.19
CA ASP A 42 -9.54 -5.39 -5.58
C ASP A 42 -9.84 -4.53 -4.35
N LEU A 43 -9.43 -5.04 -3.19
CA LEU A 43 -9.52 -4.36 -1.90
C LEU A 43 -8.63 -3.10 -1.85
N TYR A 44 -7.57 -3.04 -2.68
CA TYR A 44 -6.52 -2.04 -2.58
C TYR A 44 -6.71 -0.77 -3.41
N VAL A 45 -7.85 -0.67 -4.09
CA VAL A 45 -8.25 0.53 -4.83
C VAL A 45 -8.40 1.74 -3.89
N PRO A 46 -7.86 2.93 -4.25
CA PRO A 46 -7.91 4.12 -3.39
C PRO A 46 -9.31 4.50 -2.92
N ALA A 47 -10.32 4.29 -3.77
CA ALA A 47 -11.71 4.62 -3.47
C ALA A 47 -12.28 3.84 -2.27
N LEU A 48 -11.77 2.64 -1.99
CA LEU A 48 -12.22 1.78 -0.89
C LEU A 48 -11.47 2.02 0.43
N LYS A 49 -10.42 2.85 0.43
CA LYS A 49 -9.62 3.15 1.62
C LYS A 49 -10.46 3.49 2.88
N PRO A 50 -11.46 4.39 2.83
CA PRO A 50 -12.28 4.71 4.00
C PRO A 50 -13.18 3.53 4.43
N LEU A 51 -13.73 2.77 3.49
CA LEU A 51 -14.59 1.62 3.78
C LEU A 51 -13.84 0.49 4.49
N ARG A 52 -12.57 0.25 4.12
CA ARG A 52 -11.72 -0.78 4.76
C ARG A 52 -11.48 -0.58 6.25
N GLN A 53 -11.55 0.67 6.73
CA GLN A 53 -11.29 0.98 8.14
C GLN A 53 -12.47 0.62 9.05
N ILE A 54 -13.68 0.49 8.47
CA ILE A 54 -14.93 0.29 9.21
C ILE A 54 -15.61 -1.05 8.90
N ALA A 55 -15.15 -1.77 7.86
CA ALA A 55 -15.77 -3.02 7.41
C ALA A 55 -15.03 -4.27 7.91
N LEU A 56 -15.79 -5.35 8.13
CA LEU A 56 -15.21 -6.69 8.28
C LEU A 56 -14.71 -7.18 6.92
N ILE A 57 -13.40 -7.40 6.81
CA ILE A 57 -12.77 -7.81 5.55
C ILE A 57 -12.74 -9.34 5.47
N LEU A 58 -13.48 -9.90 4.50
CA LEU A 58 -13.47 -11.32 4.17
C LEU A 58 -12.81 -11.51 2.81
N ASN A 59 -11.62 -12.13 2.80
CA ASN A 59 -10.88 -12.41 1.58
C ASN A 59 -11.32 -13.76 1.01
N PHE A 60 -11.80 -13.76 -0.24
CA PHE A 60 -12.09 -14.99 -0.97
C PHE A 60 -10.81 -15.49 -1.65
N PRO A 61 -10.24 -16.63 -1.21
CA PRO A 61 -9.04 -17.16 -1.83
C PRO A 61 -9.35 -17.72 -3.23
N ARG A 62 -8.32 -17.77 -4.08
CA ARG A 62 -8.41 -18.48 -5.36
C ARG A 62 -8.69 -19.96 -5.10
N ILE A 63 -9.55 -20.54 -5.92
CA ILE A 63 -9.92 -21.95 -5.83
C ILE A 63 -8.74 -22.79 -6.31
N GLU A 64 -8.47 -23.88 -5.59
CA GLU A 64 -7.45 -24.83 -6.00
C GLU A 64 -7.84 -25.46 -7.37
N PRO A 65 -6.92 -25.51 -8.36
CA PRO A 65 -7.22 -26.06 -9.68
C PRO A 65 -7.79 -27.48 -9.62
N SER A 66 -7.28 -28.31 -8.71
CA SER A 66 -7.69 -29.70 -8.55
C SER A 66 -9.15 -29.82 -8.05
N ALA A 67 -9.55 -28.96 -7.11
CA ALA A 67 -10.90 -28.91 -6.56
C ALA A 67 -11.90 -28.41 -7.60
N LEU A 68 -11.54 -27.36 -8.36
CA LEU A 68 -12.35 -26.86 -9.45
C LEU A 68 -12.51 -27.91 -10.56
N ALA A 69 -11.42 -28.56 -10.99
CA ALA A 69 -11.46 -29.57 -12.03
C ALA A 69 -12.33 -30.77 -11.65
N LYS A 70 -12.27 -31.24 -10.39
CA LYS A 70 -13.19 -32.28 -9.87
C LYS A 70 -14.65 -31.82 -9.96
N ARG A 71 -14.95 -30.58 -9.56
CA ARG A 71 -16.31 -30.04 -9.63
C ARG A 71 -16.80 -29.92 -11.08
N LEU A 72 -15.96 -29.44 -11.99
CA LEU A 72 -16.30 -29.36 -13.42
C LEU A 72 -16.52 -30.73 -14.04
N LEU A 73 -15.78 -31.76 -13.58
CA LEU A 73 -16.00 -33.15 -14.00
C LEU A 73 -17.39 -33.67 -13.57
N THR A 74 -17.81 -33.38 -12.34
CA THR A 74 -19.18 -33.75 -11.90
C THR A 74 -20.26 -33.05 -12.74
N ILE A 75 -19.99 -31.83 -13.20
CA ILE A 75 -20.91 -31.09 -14.08
C ILE A 75 -20.89 -31.66 -15.51
N SER A 76 -19.72 -32.07 -16.02
CA SER A 76 -19.62 -32.67 -17.35
C SER A 76 -20.32 -34.02 -17.43
N GLU A 77 -20.23 -34.84 -16.39
CA GLU A 77 -20.97 -36.09 -16.25
C GLU A 77 -22.49 -35.86 -16.29
N GLN A 78 -22.99 -34.88 -15.51
CA GLN A 78 -24.42 -34.53 -15.50
C GLN A 78 -24.93 -33.99 -16.84
N LEU A 79 -24.06 -33.32 -17.60
CA LEU A 79 -24.39 -32.72 -18.90
C LEU A 79 -24.04 -33.62 -20.10
N ASN A 80 -23.58 -34.85 -19.85
CA ASN A 80 -23.14 -35.81 -20.88
C ASN A 80 -22.05 -35.22 -21.82
N ILE A 81 -21.06 -34.54 -21.25
CA ILE A 81 -19.90 -33.99 -21.96
C ILE A 81 -18.72 -34.94 -21.74
N GLN A 82 -18.13 -35.46 -22.81
CA GLN A 82 -16.96 -36.32 -22.80
C GLN A 82 -15.68 -35.53 -22.50
N THR A 83 -15.12 -35.71 -21.30
CA THR A 83 -13.98 -34.94 -20.80
C THR A 83 -13.20 -35.73 -19.76
N ASP A 84 -11.88 -35.50 -19.67
CA ASP A 84 -11.03 -36.09 -18.63
C ASP A 84 -10.55 -35.05 -17.61
N ILE A 85 -10.15 -35.51 -16.42
CA ILE A 85 -9.63 -34.66 -15.35
C ILE A 85 -8.39 -33.84 -15.78
N ILE A 86 -7.54 -34.39 -16.65
CA ILE A 86 -6.35 -33.71 -17.19
C ILE A 86 -6.76 -32.52 -18.07
N THR A 87 -7.79 -32.73 -18.89
CA THR A 87 -8.35 -31.70 -19.77
C THR A 87 -9.04 -30.62 -18.95
N MET A 88 -9.77 -30.99 -17.89
CA MET A 88 -10.37 -30.03 -16.95
C MET A 88 -9.33 -29.22 -16.18
N ASN A 89 -8.24 -29.84 -15.73
CA ASN A 89 -7.13 -29.12 -15.12
C ASN A 89 -6.49 -28.12 -16.10
N SER A 90 -6.37 -28.50 -17.37
CA SER A 90 -5.86 -27.60 -18.42
C SER A 90 -6.81 -26.41 -18.67
N LEU A 91 -8.13 -26.65 -18.62
CA LEU A 91 -9.14 -25.58 -18.71
C LEU A 91 -9.05 -24.64 -17.50
N CYS A 92 -8.98 -25.19 -16.27
CA CYS A 92 -8.85 -24.40 -15.04
C CYS A 92 -7.58 -23.54 -15.07
N ALA A 93 -6.46 -24.10 -15.52
CA ALA A 93 -5.21 -23.36 -15.66
C ALA A 93 -5.33 -22.21 -16.67
N LYS A 94 -5.96 -22.46 -17.83
CA LYS A 94 -6.15 -21.43 -18.86
C LYS A 94 -7.13 -20.33 -18.44
N ALA A 95 -8.19 -20.70 -17.73
CA ALA A 95 -9.18 -19.76 -17.21
C ALA A 95 -8.78 -19.10 -15.88
N THR A 96 -7.52 -19.23 -15.44
CA THR A 96 -7.03 -18.69 -14.14
C THR A 96 -7.86 -19.13 -12.93
N CYS A 97 -8.47 -20.31 -13.01
CA CYS A 97 -9.40 -20.87 -12.02
C CYS A 97 -10.66 -20.03 -11.76
N ASP A 98 -11.08 -19.20 -12.72
CA ASP A 98 -12.38 -18.54 -12.70
C ASP A 98 -13.48 -19.52 -13.11
N ILE A 99 -14.39 -19.80 -12.16
CA ILE A 99 -15.54 -20.69 -12.35
C ILE A 99 -16.39 -20.21 -13.54
N ARG A 100 -16.68 -18.90 -13.62
CA ARG A 100 -17.59 -18.35 -14.64
C ARG A 100 -17.00 -18.54 -16.03
N SER A 101 -15.71 -18.26 -16.18
CA SER A 101 -14.97 -18.48 -17.44
C SER A 101 -14.93 -19.95 -17.83
N CYS A 102 -14.70 -20.87 -16.89
CA CYS A 102 -14.75 -22.32 -17.14
C CYS A 102 -16.14 -22.77 -17.60
N LEU A 103 -17.20 -22.34 -16.92
CA LEU A 103 -18.57 -22.69 -17.25
C LEU A 103 -19.02 -22.11 -18.59
N HIS A 104 -18.67 -20.86 -18.90
CA HIS A 104 -18.94 -20.24 -20.20
C HIS A 104 -18.29 -21.03 -21.34
N PHE A 105 -17.07 -21.53 -21.14
CA PHE A 105 -16.43 -22.37 -22.14
C PHE A 105 -17.13 -23.72 -22.30
N MET A 106 -17.52 -24.38 -21.20
CA MET A 106 -18.30 -25.62 -21.28
C MET A 106 -19.64 -25.39 -21.99
N GLN A 107 -20.32 -24.29 -21.68
CA GLN A 107 -21.56 -23.88 -22.35
C GLN A 107 -21.33 -23.63 -23.84
N PHE A 108 -20.25 -22.94 -24.21
CA PHE A 108 -19.89 -22.68 -25.60
C PHE A 108 -19.71 -24.00 -26.38
N VAL A 109 -18.98 -24.95 -25.80
CA VAL A 109 -18.73 -26.27 -26.41
C VAL A 109 -20.04 -27.05 -26.63
N VAL A 110 -20.88 -27.12 -25.60
CA VAL A 110 -22.20 -27.79 -25.68
C VAL A 110 -23.11 -27.12 -26.72
N THR A 111 -23.11 -25.79 -26.79
CA THR A 111 -23.95 -25.03 -27.73
C THR A 111 -23.56 -25.26 -29.18
N HIS A 112 -22.27 -25.50 -29.46
CA HIS A 112 -21.76 -25.80 -30.80
C HIS A 112 -21.90 -27.28 -31.19
N ARG A 113 -22.76 -28.04 -30.49
CA ARG A 113 -23.02 -29.48 -30.67
C ARG A 113 -21.80 -30.39 -30.54
N ASN A 114 -20.70 -29.86 -30.00
CA ASN A 114 -19.52 -30.65 -29.72
C ASN A 114 -19.62 -31.10 -28.26
N ARG A 115 -19.92 -32.39 -28.01
CA ARG A 115 -20.03 -32.92 -26.63
C ARG A 115 -18.71 -33.50 -26.13
N ALA A 116 -17.59 -33.16 -26.75
CA ALA A 116 -16.26 -33.56 -26.31
C ALA A 116 -15.38 -32.33 -26.11
N ILE A 117 -14.72 -32.23 -24.95
CA ILE A 117 -13.72 -31.18 -24.69
C ILE A 117 -12.35 -31.82 -24.85
N THR A 118 -11.59 -31.33 -25.82
CA THR A 118 -10.20 -31.75 -26.06
C THR A 118 -9.23 -30.62 -25.73
N LYS A 119 -8.02 -30.96 -25.28
CA LYS A 119 -6.95 -29.99 -24.97
C LYS A 119 -6.67 -28.98 -26.11
N LYS A 120 -6.70 -29.44 -27.37
CA LYS A 120 -6.52 -28.58 -28.57
C LYS A 120 -7.60 -27.50 -28.70
N MET A 121 -8.84 -27.78 -28.27
CA MET A 121 -9.95 -26.82 -28.30
C MET A 121 -9.77 -25.74 -27.22
N ILE A 122 -9.30 -26.16 -26.04
CA ILE A 122 -8.94 -25.24 -24.97
C ILE A 122 -7.82 -24.33 -25.43
N GLU A 123 -6.76 -24.86 -26.05
CA GLU A 123 -5.60 -24.08 -26.54
C GLU A 123 -5.97 -23.10 -27.65
N SER A 124 -6.77 -23.52 -28.64
CA SER A 124 -7.20 -22.69 -29.78
C SER A 124 -8.23 -21.60 -29.43
N THR A 125 -8.97 -21.75 -28.33
CA THR A 125 -9.95 -20.73 -27.91
C THR A 125 -9.22 -19.56 -27.25
N ALA A 126 -8.92 -18.52 -28.02
CA ALA A 126 -8.23 -17.31 -27.56
C ALA A 126 -9.04 -16.47 -26.56
N VAL A 127 -10.35 -16.71 -26.45
CA VAL A 127 -11.28 -15.92 -25.62
C VAL A 127 -11.22 -16.29 -24.13
N LEU A 128 -10.69 -17.47 -23.80
CA LEU A 128 -10.50 -17.93 -22.42
C LEU A 128 -9.37 -17.14 -21.73
N GLY A 129 -9.72 -16.19 -20.85
CA GLY A 129 -8.81 -15.57 -19.89
C GLY A 129 -8.13 -14.25 -20.32
N VAL A 130 -8.50 -13.66 -21.45
CA VAL A 130 -7.80 -12.46 -21.99
C VAL A 130 -8.48 -11.13 -21.61
N LYS A 131 -9.78 -11.11 -21.28
CA LYS A 131 -10.52 -9.83 -21.29
C LYS A 131 -10.51 -8.99 -20.01
N ASP A 132 -10.40 -9.58 -18.82
CA ASP A 132 -10.61 -8.80 -17.57
C ASP A 132 -9.71 -9.21 -16.38
N ALA A 133 -8.71 -10.07 -16.60
CA ALA A 133 -7.78 -10.46 -15.54
C ALA A 133 -6.67 -9.41 -15.37
N GLN A 134 -7.01 -8.23 -14.83
CA GLN A 134 -5.99 -7.37 -14.23
C GLN A 134 -5.34 -8.16 -13.10
N LYS A 135 -4.09 -8.57 -13.28
CA LYS A 135 -3.34 -9.22 -12.19
C LYS A 135 -3.30 -8.24 -11.03
N SER A 136 -3.53 -8.74 -9.82
CA SER A 136 -3.41 -7.90 -8.62
C SER A 136 -2.00 -7.33 -8.51
N LEU A 137 -1.84 -6.15 -7.91
CA LEU A 137 -0.51 -5.56 -7.66
C LEU A 137 0.43 -6.53 -6.93
N PHE A 138 -0.13 -7.34 -6.03
CA PHE A 138 0.61 -8.39 -5.31
C PHE A 138 1.14 -9.48 -6.25
N GLU A 139 0.33 -9.96 -7.18
CA GLU A 139 0.78 -10.94 -8.18
C GLU A 139 1.87 -10.37 -9.07
N ILE A 140 1.77 -9.09 -9.44
CA ILE A 140 2.78 -8.43 -10.26
C ILE A 140 4.10 -8.30 -9.50
N TRP A 141 4.08 -7.89 -8.23
CA TRP A 141 5.29 -7.90 -7.40
C TRP A 141 5.90 -9.30 -7.29
N THR A 142 5.06 -10.35 -7.14
CA THR A 142 5.58 -11.73 -7.13
C THR A 142 6.17 -12.13 -8.47
N GLU A 143 5.60 -11.73 -9.61
CA GLU A 143 6.18 -12.06 -10.92
C GLU A 143 7.46 -11.28 -11.24
N ILE A 144 7.57 -10.04 -10.74
CA ILE A 144 8.79 -9.23 -10.84
C ILE A 144 9.90 -9.83 -9.97
N LEU A 145 9.59 -10.25 -8.74
CA LEU A 145 10.62 -10.62 -7.75
C LEU A 145 10.83 -12.14 -7.60
N GLN A 146 9.96 -12.97 -8.17
CA GLN A 146 10.11 -14.44 -8.14
C GLN A 146 10.23 -15.04 -9.53
N VAL A 147 10.88 -16.21 -9.59
CA VAL A 147 10.80 -17.08 -10.77
C VAL A 147 9.47 -17.83 -10.74
N PRO A 148 8.59 -17.70 -11.75
CA PRO A 148 7.40 -18.52 -11.89
C PRO A 148 7.81 -19.98 -11.88
N GLN A 149 7.29 -20.75 -10.93
CA GLN A 149 7.55 -22.19 -10.88
C GLN A 149 6.84 -22.95 -12.02
N SER A 150 5.89 -22.30 -12.72
CA SER A 150 4.87 -22.97 -13.53
C SER A 150 5.06 -22.93 -15.07
N LYS A 151 6.08 -22.24 -15.63
CA LYS A 151 6.28 -22.18 -17.09
C LYS A 151 7.58 -22.86 -17.58
N LYS A 152 7.98 -23.98 -16.98
CA LYS A 152 9.15 -24.74 -17.47
C LYS A 152 8.95 -25.47 -18.82
N ALA A 153 7.78 -25.39 -19.46
CA ALA A 153 7.40 -26.42 -20.44
C ALA A 153 6.81 -26.00 -21.80
N GLN A 154 6.79 -24.73 -22.25
CA GLN A 154 6.03 -24.38 -23.47
C GLN A 154 6.63 -23.39 -24.49
N LEU A 155 7.93 -23.08 -24.43
CA LEU A 155 8.63 -22.46 -25.58
C LEU A 155 9.63 -23.46 -26.17
N THR A 156 9.11 -24.60 -26.64
CA THR A 156 9.80 -25.55 -27.52
C THR A 156 9.81 -25.01 -28.95
N LEU A 157 10.64 -24.01 -29.21
CA LEU A 157 11.09 -23.72 -30.57
C LEU A 157 12.33 -24.57 -30.84
N GLN A 158 12.23 -25.42 -31.87
CA GLN A 158 13.30 -26.26 -32.40
C GLN A 158 14.45 -25.36 -32.90
N LEU A 159 15.49 -25.21 -32.10
CA LEU A 159 16.77 -24.62 -32.49
C LEU A 159 17.87 -25.39 -31.79
N ASP A 160 19.04 -25.59 -32.39
CA ASP A 160 20.02 -26.60 -31.96
C ASP A 160 20.99 -26.17 -30.84
N ASP A 161 21.03 -24.89 -30.44
CA ASP A 161 22.00 -24.35 -29.45
C ASP A 161 21.42 -24.06 -28.04
N PRO A 162 21.85 -24.74 -26.96
CA PRO A 162 21.31 -24.56 -25.60
C PRO A 162 21.57 -23.17 -24.98
N LEU A 163 22.71 -22.52 -25.27
CA LEU A 163 23.04 -21.18 -24.76
C LEU A 163 22.19 -20.07 -25.42
N LYS A 164 21.93 -20.17 -26.73
CA LYS A 164 21.07 -19.22 -27.45
C LYS A 164 19.59 -19.40 -27.09
N ARG A 165 19.16 -20.63 -26.78
CA ARG A 165 17.80 -20.93 -26.26
C ARG A 165 17.54 -20.22 -24.94
N ALA A 166 18.46 -20.32 -23.97
CA ALA A 166 18.30 -19.71 -22.65
C ALA A 166 18.18 -18.18 -22.73
N GLY A 167 19.00 -17.55 -23.58
CA GLY A 167 18.97 -16.10 -23.80
C GLY A 167 17.65 -15.60 -24.43
N LYS A 168 17.14 -16.30 -25.45
CA LYS A 168 15.87 -15.92 -26.12
C LYS A 168 14.65 -16.13 -25.23
N VAL A 169 14.59 -17.22 -24.46
CA VAL A 169 13.49 -17.47 -23.51
C VAL A 169 13.50 -16.43 -22.38
N ALA A 170 14.67 -16.06 -21.88
CA ALA A 170 14.80 -14.99 -20.90
C ALA A 170 14.36 -13.63 -21.46
N LEU A 171 14.72 -13.31 -22.72
CA LEU A 171 14.30 -12.08 -23.37
C LEU A 171 12.78 -12.04 -23.60
N ALA A 172 12.20 -13.11 -24.14
CA ALA A 172 10.75 -13.21 -24.37
C ALA A 172 9.97 -13.01 -23.06
N ARG A 173 10.41 -13.63 -21.96
CA ARG A 173 9.80 -13.44 -20.65
C ARG A 173 9.91 -12.00 -20.14
N ARG A 174 11.03 -11.33 -20.40
CA ARG A 174 11.22 -9.93 -19.99
C ARG A 174 10.32 -8.98 -20.78
N LEU A 175 10.08 -9.27 -22.06
CA LEU A 175 9.10 -8.54 -22.87
C LEU A 175 7.67 -8.79 -22.36
N GLU A 176 7.30 -10.03 -22.05
CA GLU A 176 6.01 -10.33 -21.40
C GLU A 176 5.82 -9.57 -20.08
N LEU A 177 6.89 -9.43 -19.28
CA LEU A 177 6.87 -8.64 -18.04
C LEU A 177 6.66 -7.15 -18.30
N ILE A 178 7.29 -6.59 -19.33
CA ILE A 178 7.08 -5.18 -19.73
C ILE A 178 5.62 -4.96 -20.12
N ASP A 179 5.05 -5.85 -20.94
CA ASP A 179 3.65 -5.75 -21.36
C ASP A 179 2.70 -5.87 -20.16
N LEU A 180 3.00 -6.79 -19.23
CA LEU A 180 2.24 -6.94 -17.99
C LEU A 180 2.29 -5.69 -17.13
N VAL A 181 3.48 -5.14 -16.88
CA VAL A 181 3.64 -3.93 -16.05
C VAL A 181 3.01 -2.72 -16.74
N SER A 182 3.06 -2.67 -18.07
CA SER A 182 2.40 -1.63 -18.87
C SER A 182 0.88 -1.65 -18.75
N SER A 183 0.28 -2.83 -18.55
CA SER A 183 -1.18 -3.01 -18.43
C SER A 183 -1.80 -2.45 -17.15
N ILE A 184 -0.99 -2.13 -16.12
CA ILE A 184 -1.47 -1.64 -14.81
C ILE A 184 -2.01 -0.20 -14.91
N GLY A 185 -1.41 0.62 -15.76
CA GLY A 185 -1.76 2.04 -15.93
C GLY A 185 -1.41 2.96 -14.76
N SER A 186 -1.16 2.45 -13.55
CA SER A 186 -0.70 3.23 -12.39
C SER A 186 0.54 2.61 -11.74
N TYR A 187 1.66 3.35 -11.74
CA TYR A 187 2.95 2.80 -11.32
C TYR A 187 3.41 3.25 -9.94
N ASP A 188 2.85 4.33 -9.40
CA ASP A 188 3.27 4.87 -8.09
C ASP A 188 3.22 3.80 -7.00
N ARG A 189 2.09 3.08 -6.92
CA ARG A 189 1.93 1.97 -5.96
C ARG A 189 2.86 0.81 -6.24
N LEU A 190 3.11 0.51 -7.52
CA LEU A 190 4.02 -0.57 -7.92
C LEU A 190 5.41 -0.30 -7.37
N TYR A 191 5.96 0.89 -7.59
CA TYR A 191 7.32 1.23 -7.17
C TYR A 191 7.43 1.52 -5.66
N ASP A 192 6.39 2.08 -5.02
CA ASP A 192 6.30 2.14 -3.56
C ASP A 192 6.45 0.74 -2.95
N GLY A 193 5.72 -0.25 -3.52
CA GLY A 193 5.79 -1.63 -3.08
C GLY A 193 7.16 -2.27 -3.33
N LEU A 194 7.76 -2.05 -4.50
CA LEU A 194 9.11 -2.55 -4.80
C LEU A 194 10.14 -1.95 -3.84
N PHE A 195 10.10 -0.64 -3.58
CA PHE A 195 11.01 0.05 -2.67
C PHE A 195 10.85 -0.41 -1.21
N GLU A 196 9.64 -0.71 -0.75
CA GLU A 196 9.45 -1.20 0.61
C GLU A 196 9.96 -2.65 0.81
N HIS A 197 9.94 -3.48 -0.24
CA HIS A 197 10.20 -4.91 -0.12
C HIS A 197 11.55 -5.39 -0.67
N TYR A 198 12.22 -4.67 -1.58
CA TYR A 198 13.44 -5.18 -2.24
C TYR A 198 14.57 -5.49 -1.26
N LEU A 199 14.70 -4.76 -0.15
CA LEU A 199 15.69 -5.02 0.91
C LEU A 199 15.32 -6.20 1.82
N THR A 200 14.04 -6.61 1.87
CA THR A 200 13.60 -7.76 2.66
C THR A 200 13.84 -9.09 1.94
N LEU A 201 14.25 -9.03 0.68
CA LEU A 201 14.55 -10.19 -0.15
C LEU A 201 15.86 -10.83 0.30
N HIS A 202 15.92 -12.15 0.20
CA HIS A 202 17.14 -12.89 0.51
C HIS A 202 18.00 -12.98 -0.76
N PHE A 203 18.95 -12.07 -0.90
CA PHE A 203 19.95 -12.10 -1.97
C PHE A 203 21.35 -11.94 -1.40
N HIS A 204 22.36 -12.46 -2.12
CA HIS A 204 23.75 -12.36 -1.71
C HIS A 204 24.44 -11.26 -2.53
N ASP A 205 24.70 -10.12 -1.90
CA ASP A 205 25.41 -8.99 -2.49
C ASP A 205 26.43 -8.42 -1.50
N PRO A 206 27.65 -8.99 -1.43
CA PRO A 206 28.65 -8.56 -0.46
C PRO A 206 29.19 -7.16 -0.71
N LYS A 207 29.01 -6.60 -1.92
CA LYS A 207 29.52 -5.27 -2.31
C LYS A 207 28.41 -4.20 -2.37
N LEU A 208 27.15 -4.56 -2.09
CA LEU A 208 25.97 -3.70 -2.22
C LEU A 208 25.81 -3.07 -3.61
N THR A 209 26.42 -3.65 -4.65
CA THR A 209 26.42 -3.08 -6.01
C THR A 209 25.04 -3.14 -6.65
N SER A 210 24.31 -4.22 -6.40
CA SER A 210 22.96 -4.44 -6.93
C SER A 210 21.97 -3.48 -6.27
N ILE A 211 22.13 -3.24 -4.96
CA ILE A 211 21.32 -2.28 -4.21
C ILE A 211 21.57 -0.86 -4.73
N ASN A 212 22.84 -0.47 -4.92
CA ASN A 212 23.16 0.85 -5.45
C ASN A 212 22.58 1.05 -6.87
N TYR A 213 22.73 0.07 -7.74
CA TYR A 213 22.18 0.13 -9.09
C TYR A 213 20.64 0.22 -9.08
N ALA A 214 19.97 -0.54 -8.22
CA ALA A 214 18.52 -0.44 -8.04
C ALA A 214 18.08 0.95 -7.57
N ASN A 215 18.80 1.54 -6.62
CA ASN A 215 18.52 2.90 -6.12
C ASN A 215 18.70 3.96 -7.22
N GLN A 216 19.69 3.81 -8.11
CA GLN A 216 19.85 4.70 -9.25
C GLN A 216 18.64 4.65 -10.20
N TRP A 217 18.09 3.46 -10.43
CA TRP A 217 16.89 3.30 -11.26
C TRP A 217 15.61 3.79 -10.59
N LEU A 218 15.50 3.69 -9.27
CA LEU A 218 14.41 4.33 -8.53
C LEU A 218 14.53 5.86 -8.56
N LEU A 219 15.74 6.39 -8.43
CA LEU A 219 15.98 7.83 -8.55
C LEU A 219 15.67 8.33 -9.96
N PHE A 220 16.01 7.55 -10.99
CA PHE A 220 15.58 7.83 -12.37
C PHE A 220 14.06 7.89 -12.49
N TYR A 221 13.33 6.94 -11.88
CA TYR A 221 11.88 6.94 -11.85
C TYR A 221 11.31 8.20 -11.17
N ASP A 222 11.86 8.60 -10.02
CA ASP A 222 11.41 9.78 -9.28
C ASP A 222 11.65 11.08 -10.05
N VAL A 223 12.83 11.23 -10.67
CA VAL A 223 13.15 12.40 -11.51
C VAL A 223 12.24 12.47 -12.73
N MET A 224 12.04 11.32 -13.41
CA MET A 224 11.13 11.22 -14.55
C MET A 224 9.70 11.59 -14.16
N ASN A 225 9.20 11.08 -13.02
CA ASN A 225 7.88 11.42 -12.52
C ASN A 225 7.77 12.90 -12.16
N LYS A 226 8.77 13.48 -11.51
CA LYS A 226 8.79 14.92 -11.18
C LYS A 226 8.62 15.75 -12.44
N GLU A 227 9.42 15.51 -13.47
CA GLU A 227 9.33 16.24 -14.74
C GLU A 227 8.01 15.98 -15.49
N MET A 228 7.50 14.75 -15.44
CA MET A 228 6.19 14.42 -16.01
C MET A 228 5.06 15.21 -15.34
N TYR A 229 5.06 15.31 -14.01
CA TYR A 229 4.03 16.04 -13.26
C TYR A 229 4.17 17.56 -13.39
N THR A 230 5.38 18.10 -13.48
CA THR A 230 5.60 19.55 -13.66
C THR A 230 5.29 20.02 -15.07
N GLN A 231 5.73 19.29 -16.10
CA GLN A 231 5.58 19.66 -17.51
C GLN A 231 4.31 19.08 -18.16
N GLN A 232 3.60 18.18 -17.47
CA GLN A 232 2.46 17.41 -18.01
C GLN A 232 2.80 16.61 -19.29
N ASN A 233 4.08 16.25 -19.47
CA ASN A 233 4.53 15.47 -20.61
C ASN A 233 4.60 13.98 -20.29
N TYR A 234 3.57 13.25 -20.71
CA TYR A 234 3.44 11.81 -20.47
C TYR A 234 4.22 10.93 -21.46
N SER A 235 5.01 11.51 -22.37
CA SER A 235 5.84 10.72 -23.30
C SER A 235 6.87 9.87 -22.58
N PHE A 236 7.36 10.35 -21.42
CA PHE A 236 8.30 9.62 -20.58
C PHE A 236 7.69 8.39 -19.90
N TRP A 237 6.36 8.30 -19.84
CA TRP A 237 5.66 7.21 -19.17
C TRP A 237 5.99 5.84 -19.78
N ARG A 238 6.37 5.81 -21.06
CA ARG A 238 6.83 4.62 -21.78
C ARG A 238 8.07 3.98 -21.16
N TYR A 239 8.87 4.74 -20.41
CA TYR A 239 10.10 4.26 -19.78
C TYR A 239 9.87 3.68 -18.37
N ALA A 240 8.71 3.91 -17.74
CA ALA A 240 8.45 3.42 -16.39
C ALA A 240 8.62 1.89 -16.28
N PRO A 241 7.99 1.04 -17.14
CA PRO A 241 8.09 -0.43 -17.02
C PRO A 241 9.52 -1.00 -16.98
N TYR A 242 10.49 -0.30 -17.57
CA TYR A 242 11.89 -0.75 -17.58
C TYR A 242 12.53 -0.74 -16.19
N VAL A 243 12.06 0.11 -15.27
CA VAL A 243 12.51 0.10 -13.88
C VAL A 243 12.15 -1.23 -13.22
N ALA A 244 10.93 -1.73 -13.45
CA ALA A 244 10.49 -3.02 -12.93
C ALA A 244 11.31 -4.19 -13.52
N LEU A 245 11.70 -4.07 -14.80
CA LEU A 245 12.59 -5.04 -15.44
C LEU A 245 13.97 -5.09 -14.75
N VAL A 246 14.55 -3.94 -14.41
CA VAL A 246 15.84 -3.91 -13.70
C VAL A 246 15.73 -4.58 -12.34
N PHE A 247 14.64 -4.35 -11.60
CA PHE A 247 14.40 -5.05 -10.34
C PHE A 247 14.30 -6.57 -10.51
N ASN A 248 13.67 -7.04 -11.60
CA ASN A 248 13.66 -8.45 -11.96
C ASN A 248 15.08 -8.98 -12.25
N LEU A 249 15.95 -8.21 -12.91
CA LEU A 249 17.32 -8.64 -13.18
C LEU A 249 18.18 -8.76 -11.92
N LEU A 250 17.95 -7.89 -10.93
CA LEU A 250 18.81 -7.78 -9.75
C LEU A 250 18.37 -8.66 -8.58
N PHE A 251 17.06 -8.81 -8.35
CA PHE A 251 16.54 -9.35 -7.08
C PHE A 251 15.66 -10.59 -7.23
N VAL A 252 15.64 -11.23 -8.41
CA VAL A 252 14.86 -12.44 -8.61
C VAL A 252 15.28 -13.54 -7.63
N THR A 253 14.32 -14.02 -6.86
CA THR A 253 14.52 -15.03 -5.82
C THR A 253 13.61 -16.25 -6.08
N HIS A 254 14.06 -17.44 -5.66
CA HIS A 254 13.27 -18.67 -5.78
C HIS A 254 12.33 -18.94 -4.59
N ARG A 255 12.47 -18.15 -3.52
CA ARG A 255 11.70 -18.28 -2.27
C ARG A 255 10.39 -17.49 -2.37
N PRO A 256 9.29 -17.99 -1.77
CA PRO A 256 8.06 -17.22 -1.69
C PRO A 256 8.27 -16.00 -0.79
N ILE A 257 7.82 -14.85 -1.27
CA ILE A 257 7.90 -13.55 -0.60
C ILE A 257 6.52 -13.21 -0.07
N GLN A 258 6.45 -12.85 1.21
CA GLN A 258 5.24 -12.27 1.79
C GLN A 258 5.22 -10.77 1.51
N MET A 259 4.52 -10.37 0.45
CA MET A 259 4.33 -8.96 0.11
C MET A 259 3.27 -8.34 1.01
N ARG A 260 3.56 -7.15 1.55
CA ARG A 260 2.60 -6.31 2.28
C ARG A 260 2.20 -5.11 1.41
N TYR A 261 1.06 -4.51 1.70
CA TYR A 261 0.66 -3.29 0.99
C TYR A 261 1.59 -2.14 1.41
N PRO A 262 2.10 -1.31 0.46
CA PRO A 262 3.01 -0.22 0.79
C PRO A 262 2.30 0.83 1.65
N GLN A 263 2.80 1.03 2.87
CA GLN A 263 2.26 2.00 3.83
C GLN A 263 3.31 3.01 4.30
N LYS A 264 4.59 2.62 4.30
CA LYS A 264 5.66 3.45 4.88
C LYS A 264 5.76 4.83 4.24
N GLN A 265 5.70 4.90 2.91
CA GLN A 265 5.80 6.18 2.20
C GLN A 265 4.67 7.15 2.59
N LEU A 266 3.44 6.64 2.66
CA LEU A 266 2.27 7.43 3.04
C LEU A 266 2.35 7.87 4.51
N ASP A 267 2.80 6.99 5.40
CA ASP A 267 2.97 7.29 6.82
C ASP A 267 4.05 8.35 7.04
N VAL A 268 5.17 8.26 6.31
CA VAL A 268 6.25 9.26 6.35
C VAL A 268 5.77 10.60 5.81
N GLN A 269 5.06 10.62 4.68
CA GLN A 269 4.51 11.87 4.13
C GLN A 269 3.50 12.52 5.08
N ASN A 270 2.64 11.73 5.74
CA ASN A 270 1.71 12.24 6.73
C ASN A 270 2.44 12.83 7.94
N LYS A 271 3.44 12.11 8.48
CA LYS A 271 4.28 12.59 9.59
C LYS A 271 5.04 13.86 9.23
N LEU A 272 5.58 13.93 8.03
CA LEU A 272 6.28 15.11 7.54
C LEU A 272 5.31 16.29 7.43
N ARG A 273 4.10 16.08 6.89
CA ARG A 273 3.06 17.12 6.80
C ARG A 273 2.61 17.60 8.18
N THR A 274 2.39 16.71 9.14
CA THR A 274 2.00 17.10 10.50
C THR A 274 3.13 17.86 11.19
N ASN A 275 4.38 17.42 11.05
CA ASN A 275 5.53 18.07 11.68
C ASN A 275 5.82 19.44 11.05
N THR A 276 5.75 19.56 9.72
CA THR A 276 5.94 20.84 9.02
C THR A 276 4.84 21.84 9.37
N ALA A 277 3.58 21.41 9.45
CA ALA A 277 2.49 22.25 9.91
C ALA A 277 2.71 22.71 11.38
N ALA A 278 3.12 21.81 12.27
CA ALA A 278 3.42 22.15 13.67
C ALA A 278 4.58 23.15 13.81
N ILE A 279 5.62 23.02 12.98
CA ILE A 279 6.73 23.99 12.93
C ILE A 279 6.26 25.34 12.38
N GLU A 280 5.39 25.34 11.38
CA GLU A 280 4.82 26.56 10.80
C GLU A 280 3.92 27.30 11.80
N THR A 281 3.08 26.58 12.56
CA THR A 281 2.28 27.20 13.63
C THR A 281 3.19 27.77 14.70
N MET A 282 4.19 27.01 15.15
CA MET A 282 5.16 27.49 16.14
C MET A 282 5.87 28.78 15.67
N LEU A 283 6.35 28.82 14.42
CA LEU A 283 6.97 30.02 13.84
C LEU A 283 6.02 31.21 13.71
N ASN A 284 4.74 30.96 13.48
CA ASN A 284 3.73 32.01 13.41
C ASN A 284 3.41 32.60 14.78
N ASP A 285 3.41 31.77 15.82
CA ASP A 285 3.02 32.14 17.18
C ASP A 285 4.18 32.70 18.01
N ILE A 286 5.45 32.54 17.58
CA ILE A 286 6.61 33.15 18.24
C ILE A 286 6.56 34.68 18.16
N VAL A 287 7.00 35.33 19.23
CA VAL A 287 7.11 36.79 19.34
C VAL A 287 7.89 37.39 18.16
N PRO A 288 7.38 38.45 17.49
CA PRO A 288 7.98 39.03 16.28
C PRO A 288 9.47 39.39 16.40
N ASN A 289 9.91 39.84 17.58
CA ASN A 289 11.30 40.24 17.85
C ASN A 289 12.30 39.09 17.70
N ILE A 290 11.87 37.86 17.98
CA ILE A 290 12.72 36.66 17.88
C ILE A 290 12.53 36.04 16.50
N ARG A 291 11.30 36.06 15.97
CA ARG A 291 10.93 35.50 14.67
C ARG A 291 11.80 36.02 13.52
N GLN A 292 12.23 37.28 13.54
CA GLN A 292 13.08 37.85 12.48
C GLN A 292 14.44 37.13 12.29
N TYR A 293 14.92 36.45 13.34
CA TYR A 293 16.19 35.69 13.31
C TYR A 293 15.97 34.19 13.15
N LEU A 294 14.72 33.74 13.03
CA LEU A 294 14.35 32.34 12.98
C LEU A 294 13.96 31.92 11.57
N ASN A 295 14.59 30.86 11.11
CA ASN A 295 14.12 30.07 9.97
C ASN A 295 13.70 28.68 10.45
N LYS A 296 12.90 27.96 9.66
CA LYS A 296 12.49 26.57 9.92
C LYS A 296 13.68 25.68 10.26
N ASP A 297 14.76 25.78 9.50
CA ASP A 297 15.93 24.92 9.68
C ASP A 297 16.68 25.23 10.98
N ILE A 298 16.87 26.51 11.31
CA ILE A 298 17.50 26.96 12.56
C ILE A 298 16.67 26.54 13.77
N LEU A 299 15.33 26.67 13.67
CA LEU A 299 14.44 26.24 14.74
C LEU A 299 14.59 24.73 14.99
N VAL A 300 14.59 23.92 13.93
CA VAL A 300 14.63 22.46 14.04
C VAL A 300 15.98 21.92 14.49
N LEU A 301 17.07 22.46 13.96
CA LEU A 301 18.42 21.94 14.19
C LEU A 301 19.08 22.53 15.43
N ASP A 302 18.91 23.82 15.70
CA ASP A 302 19.67 24.53 16.72
C ASP A 302 18.86 24.79 17.99
N ILE A 303 17.57 25.12 17.86
CA ILE A 303 16.78 25.61 19.01
C ILE A 303 15.96 24.51 19.66
N LEU A 304 15.19 23.74 18.88
CA LEU A 304 14.33 22.67 19.41
C LEU A 304 15.09 21.67 20.29
N PRO A 305 16.31 21.20 19.94
CA PRO A 305 17.04 20.27 20.78
C PRO A 305 17.35 20.79 22.19
N HIS A 306 17.84 22.04 22.27
CA HIS A 306 18.18 22.67 23.54
C HIS A 306 16.94 23.10 24.32
N MET A 307 15.92 23.58 23.61
CA MET A 307 14.62 23.91 24.20
C MET A 307 14.00 22.69 24.89
N LEU A 308 14.13 21.47 24.34
CA LEU A 308 13.63 20.27 24.98
C LEU A 308 14.30 19.93 26.30
N GLU A 309 15.59 20.21 26.42
CA GLU A 309 16.31 20.03 27.67
C GLU A 309 15.86 21.04 28.73
N ILE A 310 15.61 22.29 28.31
CA ILE A 310 15.06 23.34 29.17
C ILE A 310 13.62 23.04 29.60
N LEU A 311 12.81 22.47 28.69
CA LEU A 311 11.41 22.10 28.96
C LEU A 311 11.26 20.92 29.92
N GLN A 312 12.35 20.19 30.22
CA GLN A 312 12.37 19.04 31.14
C GLN A 312 13.27 19.30 32.35
N PRO A 313 12.94 20.29 33.22
CA PRO A 313 13.71 20.52 34.43
C PRO A 313 13.61 19.30 35.35
N ARG A 314 14.74 18.95 35.99
CA ARG A 314 14.80 17.83 36.96
C ARG A 314 14.19 18.25 38.30
N LEU A 315 12.87 18.42 38.33
CA LEU A 315 12.13 18.79 39.53
C LEU A 315 11.80 17.55 40.37
N ARG A 316 11.93 17.68 41.69
CA ARG A 316 11.48 16.65 42.63
C ARG A 316 9.95 16.61 42.67
N GLN A 317 9.37 15.42 42.75
CA GLN A 317 7.93 15.22 42.92
C GLN A 317 7.52 15.48 44.39
N THR A 318 7.73 16.72 44.86
CA THR A 318 7.34 17.16 46.20
C THR A 318 6.32 18.28 46.12
N ASN A 319 5.66 18.59 47.24
CA ASN A 319 4.74 19.72 47.32
C ASN A 319 5.49 21.02 46.95
N ILE A 320 4.87 21.87 46.12
CA ILE A 320 5.46 23.09 45.54
C ILE A 320 5.98 24.03 46.63
N ALA A 321 5.34 24.02 47.81
CA ALA A 321 5.74 24.82 48.98
C ALA A 321 7.12 24.44 49.57
N LEU A 322 7.66 23.26 49.24
CA LEU A 322 8.96 22.76 49.71
C LEU A 322 10.08 22.93 48.67
N PHE A 323 9.79 23.58 47.54
CA PHE A 323 10.79 23.83 46.52
C PHE A 323 11.84 24.83 46.99
N THR A 324 13.08 24.54 46.64
CA THR A 324 14.19 25.46 46.85
C THR A 324 14.04 26.70 45.97
N ASN A 325 14.65 27.81 46.38
CA ASN A 325 14.69 29.04 45.58
C ASN A 325 15.32 28.85 44.17
N LYS A 326 16.07 27.76 43.94
CA LYS A 326 16.58 27.38 42.62
C LYS A 326 15.50 26.71 41.78
N GLU A 327 14.81 25.71 42.33
CA GLU A 327 13.70 25.00 41.65
C GLU A 327 12.57 25.97 41.25
N LEU A 328 12.26 26.97 42.08
CA LEU A 328 11.27 28.02 41.73
C LEU A 328 11.73 28.90 40.56
N ARG A 329 13.02 29.23 40.48
CA ARG A 329 13.58 29.98 39.34
C ARG A 329 13.60 29.13 38.07
N ASP A 330 13.91 27.85 38.18
CA ASP A 330 13.90 26.93 37.04
C ASP A 330 12.48 26.81 36.45
N ILE A 331 11.45 26.78 37.31
CA ILE A 331 10.04 26.82 36.90
C ILE A 331 9.68 28.15 36.23
N GLN A 332 10.13 29.28 36.78
CA GLN A 332 9.87 30.59 36.17
C GLN A 332 10.53 30.72 34.79
N THR A 333 11.78 30.27 34.67
CA THR A 333 12.52 30.24 33.40
C THR A 333 11.83 29.32 32.38
N LEU A 334 11.30 28.17 32.83
CA LEU A 334 10.49 27.28 32.02
C LEU A 334 9.24 28.00 31.48
N ILE A 335 8.49 28.67 32.34
CA ILE A 335 7.26 29.40 31.96
C ILE A 335 7.60 30.50 30.96
N ASP A 336 8.67 31.27 31.20
CA ASP A 336 9.09 32.35 30.32
C ASP A 336 9.46 31.82 28.93
N VAL A 337 10.17 30.68 28.86
CA VAL A 337 10.49 30.00 27.59
C VAL A 337 9.23 29.48 26.90
N MET A 338 8.30 28.88 27.66
CA MET A 338 7.01 28.43 27.11
C MET A 338 6.19 29.59 26.53
N VAL A 339 6.13 30.73 27.21
CA VAL A 339 5.44 31.93 26.71
C VAL A 339 6.14 32.50 25.48
N THR A 340 7.47 32.54 25.48
CA THR A 340 8.27 33.09 24.37
C THR A 340 8.09 32.29 23.07
N PHE A 341 7.97 30.97 23.19
CA PHE A 341 7.76 30.05 22.07
C PHE A 341 6.29 29.64 21.87
N SER A 342 5.36 30.29 22.57
CA SER A 342 3.92 30.04 22.51
C SER A 342 3.55 28.56 22.69
N LEU A 343 4.24 27.88 23.60
CA LEU A 343 4.02 26.48 23.94
C LEU A 343 2.97 26.36 25.04
N SER A 344 2.01 25.47 24.87
CA SER A 344 0.96 25.21 25.86
C SER A 344 0.84 23.72 26.19
N TYR A 345 0.48 23.38 27.43
CA TYR A 345 0.12 22.01 27.79
C TYR A 345 -1.39 21.84 27.70
N ILE A 346 -1.84 20.95 26.81
CA ILE A 346 -3.25 20.59 26.67
C ILE A 346 -3.47 19.19 27.21
N GLN A 347 -4.58 19.02 27.94
CA GLN A 347 -4.99 17.71 28.42
C GLN A 347 -5.74 16.97 27.29
N GLN A 348 -5.11 15.95 26.73
CA GLN A 348 -5.70 15.11 25.68
C GLN A 348 -6.10 13.75 26.25
N ARG A 349 -7.34 13.33 26.01
CA ARG A 349 -7.78 11.96 26.32
C ARG A 349 -7.21 10.98 25.31
N THR A 350 -6.46 10.00 25.79
CA THR A 350 -6.00 8.86 24.97
C THR A 350 -7.16 7.94 24.62
N ALA A 351 -7.00 7.10 23.59
CA ALA A 351 -8.00 6.10 23.20
C ALA A 351 -8.33 5.08 24.31
N THR A 352 -7.48 4.98 25.34
CA THR A 352 -7.67 4.15 26.54
C THR A 352 -8.41 4.86 27.67
N GLY A 353 -8.78 6.14 27.51
CA GLY A 353 -9.54 6.92 28.49
C GLY A 353 -8.69 7.69 29.51
N GLU A 354 -7.35 7.62 29.42
CA GLU A 354 -6.44 8.34 30.32
C GLU A 354 -6.23 9.78 29.84
N ASN A 355 -6.24 10.75 30.77
CA ASN A 355 -5.96 12.14 30.47
C ASN A 355 -4.44 12.37 30.49
N VAL A 356 -3.82 12.51 29.32
CA VAL A 356 -2.38 12.79 29.19
C VAL A 356 -2.18 14.26 28.84
N LEU A 357 -1.25 14.93 29.54
CA LEU A 357 -0.82 16.28 29.19
C LEU A 357 0.13 16.20 27.99
N VAL A 358 -0.25 16.87 26.91
CA VAL A 358 0.48 16.91 25.64
C VAL A 358 0.86 18.36 25.35
N LEU A 359 2.11 18.59 24.96
CA LEU A 359 2.60 19.90 24.57
C LEU A 359 2.07 20.25 23.16
N GLU A 360 1.49 21.43 23.00
CA GLU A 360 1.10 22.02 21.72
C GLU A 360 2.00 23.22 21.39
N PRO A 361 2.52 23.34 20.15
CA PRO A 361 2.34 22.44 19.01
C PRO A 361 2.98 21.06 19.22
N TYR A 362 2.27 20.02 18.77
CA TYR A 362 2.71 18.63 18.92
C TYR A 362 3.91 18.36 18.00
N VAL A 363 5.11 18.38 18.56
CA VAL A 363 6.28 17.82 17.89
C VAL A 363 6.49 16.42 18.43
N SER A 364 6.61 15.41 17.56
CA SER A 364 6.80 14.02 18.02
C SER A 364 8.21 13.84 18.60
N TRP A 365 8.37 14.19 19.88
CA TRP A 365 9.67 14.25 20.55
C TRP A 365 10.36 12.87 20.73
N LYS A 366 9.61 11.76 20.54
CA LYS A 366 10.14 10.38 20.61
C LYS A 366 11.17 10.05 19.53
N SER A 367 11.19 10.79 18.41
CA SER A 367 12.12 10.53 17.31
C SER A 367 13.53 11.05 17.57
N TYR A 368 13.69 12.09 18.40
CA TYR A 368 15.00 12.74 18.64
C TYR A 368 15.93 11.92 19.56
N LYS A 369 15.36 11.18 20.52
CA LYS A 369 16.16 10.29 21.40
C LYS A 369 16.73 9.05 20.70
N ARG A 370 16.22 8.68 19.51
CA ARG A 370 16.69 7.52 18.72
C ARG A 370 17.73 7.88 17.67
N SER A 371 18.04 9.15 17.46
CA SER A 371 19.06 9.62 16.51
C SER A 371 20.42 9.94 17.17
N ILE A 372 20.51 9.84 18.50
CA ILE A 372 21.73 10.14 19.28
C ILE A 372 22.25 8.89 20.05
N LEU A 373 21.60 7.74 19.87
CA LEU A 373 22.06 6.42 20.30
C LEU A 373 22.03 5.48 19.09
#